data_AF-A0A1I7T4Q5-F1
#
_entry.id   AF-A0A1I7T4Q5-F1
#
_cell.length_a   1.000
_cell.length_b   1.000
_cell.length_c   1.000
_cell.angle_alpha   90.00
_cell.angle_beta   90.00
_cell.angle_gamma   90.00
#
_symmetry.space_group_name_H-M   'P 1'
#
loop_
_entity.id
_entity.type
_entity.pdbx_description
1 polymer ?
#
loop_
_entity_poly.entity_id
_entity_poly.type
_entity_poly.pdbx_seq_one_letter_code
_entity_poly.pdbx_strand_id
1 'polypeptide(L)'
;MHNFFRKLSIRSGSPPAPKKKSSNNMKKTSSGLLRFIRNDNKPEEPIFDMPLPLMLLIIDQMPFFEQIRLARLCKEVKEHLEAKYSRIRKLELRKRDIDETCADESFERHGKAYVAIRLEEDTACLVIDDAWVVADFYVFLGMLEVFRDSVETVEMDAPIAELIVISMSNISLERWYAFQCILKAFNDVYEDLHLDSGFIADRDTFWPKCSDIVIHATKAQAAALGRILDYGVKSGYVFDRRTMDHLRLEFEDLEGFDDKAINKQIYYFRCWTGSLGWDHRYEIVFNQNNSTKQECHV
;
A
#
# COMPACT_ATOMS: atom_id res chain seq x y z
N MET A 1 6.30 -13.43 0.77
CA MET A 1 5.17 -12.98 -0.07
C MET A 1 5.60 -12.72 -1.53
N HIS A 2 5.94 -13.77 -2.30
CA HIS A 2 6.45 -13.61 -3.67
C HIS A 2 5.39 -13.31 -4.77
N ASN A 3 4.11 -13.16 -4.41
CA ASN A 3 3.01 -13.14 -5.38
C ASN A 3 2.42 -11.75 -5.69
N PHE A 4 2.80 -10.68 -4.97
CA PHE A 4 2.23 -9.35 -5.21
C PHE A 4 2.70 -8.74 -6.55
N PHE A 5 3.97 -8.94 -6.91
CA PHE A 5 4.56 -8.37 -8.14
C PHE A 5 4.05 -8.99 -9.45
N ARG A 6 3.36 -10.14 -9.42
CA ARG A 6 2.81 -10.77 -10.64
C ARG A 6 1.54 -10.07 -11.17
N LYS A 7 0.82 -9.31 -10.35
CA LYS A 7 -0.49 -8.76 -10.72
C LYS A 7 -0.46 -7.39 -11.42
N LEU A 8 0.71 -6.75 -11.52
CA LEU A 8 0.86 -5.48 -12.26
C LEU A 8 1.00 -5.67 -13.79
N SER A 9 0.75 -6.87 -14.31
CA SER A 9 0.74 -7.19 -15.74
C SER A 9 -0.69 -7.37 -16.24
N ILE A 10 -1.42 -6.27 -16.45
CA ILE A 10 -2.55 -6.28 -17.37
C ILE A 10 -1.97 -6.18 -18.79
N ARG A 11 -1.60 -7.33 -19.35
CA ARG A 11 -1.61 -7.53 -20.80
C ARG A 11 -2.68 -8.57 -21.07
N SER A 12 -3.70 -8.15 -21.81
CA SER A 12 -4.72 -8.96 -22.45
C SER A 12 -4.09 -10.15 -23.18
N GLY A 13 -4.10 -11.32 -22.54
CA GLY A 13 -3.81 -12.60 -23.17
C GLY A 13 -5.13 -13.35 -23.34
N SER A 14 -5.56 -13.55 -24.59
CA SER A 14 -6.73 -14.34 -24.93
C SER A 14 -6.67 -15.76 -24.32
N PRO A 15 -7.82 -16.40 -24.04
CA PRO A 15 -7.85 -17.73 -23.44
C PRO A 15 -7.11 -18.78 -24.30
N PRO A 16 -6.40 -19.75 -23.71
CA PRO A 16 -5.75 -20.80 -24.47
C PRO A 16 -6.80 -21.76 -25.06
N ALA A 17 -6.72 -21.98 -26.37
CA ALA A 17 -7.54 -22.96 -27.09
C ALA A 17 -7.27 -24.40 -26.58
N PRO A 18 -8.28 -25.29 -26.58
CA PRO A 18 -8.17 -26.62 -25.97
C PRO A 18 -7.27 -27.55 -26.78
N LYS A 19 -6.39 -28.26 -26.06
CA LYS A 19 -5.43 -29.24 -26.60
C LYS A 19 -6.16 -30.46 -27.20
N LYS A 20 -6.08 -30.64 -28.52
CA LYS A 20 -6.38 -31.94 -29.17
C LYS A 20 -5.14 -32.84 -29.15
N LYS A 21 -5.31 -34.05 -28.63
CA LYS A 21 -4.38 -35.18 -28.80
C LYS A 21 -4.38 -35.63 -30.27
N SER A 22 -3.20 -35.77 -30.89
CA SER A 22 -3.00 -36.73 -31.97
C SER A 22 -1.50 -37.00 -32.17
N SER A 23 -1.25 -38.25 -32.52
CA SER A 23 0.02 -38.99 -32.59
C SER A 23 0.80 -38.81 -33.90
N ASN A 24 2.08 -39.19 -33.82
CA ASN A 24 2.92 -39.81 -34.85
C ASN A 24 3.62 -38.97 -35.94
N ASN A 25 4.96 -38.96 -35.78
CA ASN A 25 5.98 -39.42 -36.72
C ASN A 25 6.40 -38.62 -37.97
N MET A 26 7.74 -38.66 -38.11
CA MET A 26 8.58 -38.63 -39.32
C MET A 26 9.04 -37.29 -39.89
N LYS A 27 10.36 -37.09 -39.71
CA LYS A 27 11.25 -36.29 -40.54
C LYS A 27 11.05 -36.63 -42.03
N LYS A 28 10.88 -35.61 -42.88
CA LYS A 28 11.53 -35.54 -44.20
C LYS A 28 11.91 -34.11 -44.55
N THR A 29 13.16 -34.03 -44.99
CA THR A 29 13.86 -32.95 -45.67
C THR A 29 13.18 -32.56 -46.99
N SER A 30 13.11 -31.26 -47.26
CA SER A 30 13.76 -30.56 -48.39
C SER A 30 12.88 -29.47 -49.00
N SER A 31 13.43 -28.26 -49.04
CA SER A 31 13.33 -27.36 -50.19
C SER A 31 14.38 -26.27 -49.98
N GLY A 32 15.58 -26.56 -50.50
CA GLY A 32 16.63 -25.57 -50.64
C GLY A 32 16.23 -24.55 -51.69
N LEU A 33 15.85 -23.35 -51.25
CA LEU A 33 15.82 -22.17 -52.13
C LEU A 33 16.12 -20.84 -51.42
N LEU A 34 16.58 -20.87 -50.16
CA LEU A 34 17.02 -19.67 -49.43
C LEU A 34 18.32 -19.92 -48.64
N ARG A 35 19.30 -20.61 -49.26
CA ARG A 35 20.61 -20.88 -48.64
C ARG A 35 21.73 -19.96 -49.13
N PHE A 36 21.41 -18.93 -49.91
CA PHE A 36 22.38 -17.99 -50.49
C PHE A 36 22.32 -16.56 -49.92
N ILE A 37 21.62 -16.35 -48.80
CA ILE A 37 21.78 -15.14 -47.98
C ILE A 37 22.09 -15.60 -46.54
N ARG A 38 23.12 -16.42 -46.38
CA ARG A 38 23.76 -16.61 -45.08
C ARG A 38 24.92 -15.62 -45.07
N ASN A 39 24.58 -14.39 -44.70
CA ASN A 39 25.58 -13.41 -44.32
C ASN A 39 26.15 -13.93 -42.98
N ASP A 40 27.31 -14.59 -43.02
CA ASP A 40 28.02 -15.05 -41.80
C ASP A 40 28.58 -13.90 -40.97
N ASN A 41 28.37 -12.65 -41.41
CA ASN A 41 28.43 -11.48 -40.56
C ASN A 41 27.03 -11.20 -40.00
N LYS A 42 26.66 -11.90 -38.91
CA LYS A 42 25.84 -11.20 -37.92
C LYS A 42 26.71 -10.00 -37.52
N PRO A 43 26.26 -8.74 -37.64
CA PRO A 43 26.90 -7.70 -36.86
C PRO A 43 26.88 -8.24 -35.42
N GLU A 44 28.04 -8.36 -34.78
CA GLU A 44 28.08 -8.43 -33.33
C GLU A 44 27.17 -7.29 -32.91
N GLU A 45 25.95 -7.61 -32.42
CA GLU A 45 25.16 -6.61 -31.72
C GLU A 45 26.14 -6.09 -30.68
N PRO A 46 26.50 -4.80 -30.73
CA PRO A 46 27.49 -4.31 -29.81
C PRO A 46 26.89 -4.59 -28.43
N ILE A 47 27.56 -5.47 -27.68
CA ILE A 47 27.27 -5.69 -26.28
C ILE A 47 27.74 -4.41 -25.61
N PHE A 48 26.96 -3.34 -25.76
CA PHE A 48 27.05 -2.16 -24.94
C PHE A 48 26.47 -2.56 -23.59
N ASP A 49 27.25 -3.34 -22.85
CA ASP A 49 27.01 -3.55 -21.44
C ASP A 49 27.33 -2.23 -20.76
N MET A 50 26.28 -1.45 -20.50
CA MET A 50 26.40 -0.26 -19.67
C MET A 50 27.00 -0.68 -18.33
N PRO A 51 28.15 -0.11 -17.91
CA PRO A 51 28.72 -0.43 -16.61
C PRO A 51 27.68 -0.20 -15.52
N LEU A 52 27.51 -1.18 -14.64
CA LEU A 52 26.52 -1.13 -13.55
C LEU A 52 26.56 0.20 -12.78
N PRO A 53 27.73 0.77 -12.40
CA PRO A 53 27.77 2.07 -11.72
C PRO A 53 27.14 3.22 -12.52
N LEU A 54 27.32 3.24 -13.85
CA LEU A 54 26.70 4.26 -14.71
C LEU A 54 25.19 4.03 -14.84
N MET A 55 24.75 2.78 -14.90
CA MET A 55 23.33 2.44 -14.90
C MET A 55 22.65 2.91 -13.61
N LEU A 56 23.26 2.66 -12.45
CA LEU A 56 22.72 3.10 -11.16
C LEU A 56 22.65 4.63 -11.08
N LEU A 57 23.66 5.36 -11.56
CA LEU A 57 23.63 6.82 -11.63
C LEU A 57 22.47 7.34 -12.50
N ILE A 58 22.21 6.71 -13.64
CA ILE A 58 21.08 7.07 -14.51
C ILE A 58 19.75 6.80 -13.80
N ILE A 59 19.61 5.63 -13.18
CA ILE A 59 18.42 5.26 -12.41
C ILE A 59 18.16 6.26 -11.29
N ASP A 60 19.21 6.72 -10.61
CA ASP A 60 19.07 7.70 -9.53
C ASP A 60 18.50 9.05 -9.97
N GLN A 61 18.64 9.40 -11.25
CA GLN A 61 18.06 10.61 -11.83
C GLN A 61 16.63 10.43 -12.35
N MET A 62 16.09 9.20 -12.32
CA MET A 62 14.73 8.93 -12.80
C MET A 62 13.67 9.24 -11.73
N PRO A 63 12.41 9.49 -12.12
CA PRO A 63 11.30 9.61 -11.18
C PRO A 63 11.13 8.34 -10.33
N PHE A 64 10.58 8.47 -9.12
CA PHE A 64 10.36 7.39 -8.16
C PHE A 64 9.67 6.18 -8.80
N PHE A 65 8.56 6.39 -9.52
CA PHE A 65 7.81 5.27 -10.09
C PHE A 65 8.62 4.51 -11.14
N GLU A 66 9.47 5.21 -11.90
CA GLU A 66 10.37 4.58 -12.86
C GLU A 66 11.50 3.81 -12.16
N GLN A 67 12.06 4.35 -11.07
CA GLN A 67 13.03 3.62 -10.26
C GLN A 67 12.44 2.29 -9.75
N ILE A 68 11.25 2.32 -9.15
CA ILE A 68 10.58 1.11 -8.64
C ILE A 68 10.26 0.11 -9.77
N ARG A 69 9.92 0.60 -10.97
CA ARG A 69 9.74 -0.26 -12.15
C ARG A 69 11.05 -0.95 -12.54
N LEU A 70 12.17 -0.24 -12.50
CA LEU A 70 13.50 -0.73 -12.86
C LEU A 70 14.13 -1.63 -11.78
N ALA A 71 13.64 -1.60 -10.55
CA ALA A 71 13.99 -2.58 -9.49
C ALA A 71 13.77 -4.05 -9.91
N ARG A 72 13.01 -4.30 -10.98
CA ARG A 72 12.75 -5.65 -11.52
C ARG A 72 13.77 -6.11 -12.56
N LEU A 73 14.68 -5.24 -13.00
CA LEU A 73 15.66 -5.56 -14.03
C LEU A 73 16.67 -6.59 -13.56
N CYS A 74 17.34 -6.31 -12.44
CA CYS A 74 18.31 -7.21 -11.82
C CYS A 74 18.38 -7.00 -10.31
N LYS A 75 19.06 -7.93 -9.63
CA LYS A 75 19.18 -7.96 -8.17
C LYS A 75 19.95 -6.74 -7.65
N GLU A 76 20.99 -6.32 -8.35
CA GLU A 76 21.85 -5.21 -7.98
C GLU A 76 21.11 -3.87 -8.00
N VAL A 77 20.25 -3.64 -9.01
CA VAL A 77 19.39 -2.45 -9.06
C VAL A 77 18.39 -2.48 -7.91
N LYS A 78 17.81 -3.64 -7.63
CA LYS A 78 16.88 -3.81 -6.51
C LYS A 78 17.55 -3.45 -5.17
N GLU A 79 18.71 -4.04 -4.90
CA GLU A 79 19.47 -3.81 -3.66
C GLU A 79 19.93 -2.35 -3.52
N HIS A 80 20.34 -1.71 -4.63
CA HIS A 80 20.67 -0.28 -4.64
C HIS A 80 19.47 0.58 -4.23
N LEU A 81 18.30 0.31 -4.79
CA LEU A 81 17.08 1.07 -4.47
C LEU A 81 16.58 0.78 -3.05
N GLU A 82 16.65 -0.48 -2.59
CA GLU A 82 16.34 -0.83 -1.19
C GLU A 82 17.27 -0.08 -0.23
N ALA A 83 18.57 0.00 -0.51
CA ALA A 83 19.52 0.78 0.28
C ALA A 83 19.21 2.28 0.24
N LYS A 84 18.85 2.82 -0.93
CA LYS A 84 18.46 4.24 -1.11
C LYS A 84 17.24 4.60 -0.26
N TYR A 85 16.15 3.83 -0.39
CA TYR A 85 14.89 4.11 0.29
C TYR A 85 14.89 3.69 1.76
N SER A 86 15.86 2.89 2.21
CA SER A 86 16.03 2.54 3.63
C SER A 86 16.30 3.75 4.55
N ARG A 87 16.64 4.90 3.98
CA ARG A 87 16.81 6.17 4.69
C ARG A 87 15.49 6.80 5.13
N ILE A 88 14.38 6.46 4.48
CA ILE A 88 13.05 6.95 4.85
C ILE A 88 12.64 6.26 6.16
N ARG A 89 12.41 7.08 7.18
CA ARG A 89 12.00 6.68 8.53
C ARG A 89 10.56 7.06 8.83
N LYS A 90 10.05 8.14 8.20
CA LYS A 90 8.69 8.64 8.41
C LYS A 90 7.83 8.43 7.17
N LEU A 91 6.60 7.95 7.37
CA LEU A 91 5.54 7.94 6.36
C LEU A 91 4.39 8.86 6.75
N GLU A 92 3.92 9.63 5.78
CA GLU A 92 2.67 10.39 5.89
C GLU A 92 1.71 9.90 4.81
N LEU A 93 0.57 9.34 5.21
CA LEU A 93 -0.35 8.65 4.32
C LEU A 93 -1.71 9.37 4.32
N ARG A 94 -2.06 10.05 3.23
CA ARG A 94 -3.26 10.88 3.16
C ARG A 94 -4.25 10.43 2.09
N LYS A 95 -5.54 10.56 2.39
CA LYS A 95 -6.64 10.38 1.44
C LYS A 95 -7.23 11.75 1.11
N ARG A 96 -6.88 12.31 -0.06
CA ARG A 96 -7.22 13.68 -0.47
C ARG A 96 -7.44 13.76 -1.97
N ASP A 97 -8.06 14.85 -2.43
CA ASP A 97 -8.11 15.17 -3.85
C ASP A 97 -6.68 15.24 -4.43
N ILE A 98 -6.40 14.39 -5.41
CA ILE A 98 -5.05 14.28 -5.98
C ILE A 98 -4.71 15.45 -6.90
N ASP A 99 -5.69 16.08 -7.53
CA ASP A 99 -5.47 17.20 -8.43
C ASP A 99 -5.11 18.45 -7.62
N GLU A 100 -5.75 18.67 -6.47
CA GLU A 100 -5.35 19.70 -5.50
C GLU A 100 -3.96 19.42 -4.91
N THR A 101 -3.68 18.16 -4.58
CA THR A 101 -2.38 17.75 -4.03
C THR A 101 -1.24 17.98 -5.03
N CYS A 102 -1.44 17.60 -6.29
CA CYS A 102 -0.44 17.73 -7.35
C CYS A 102 -0.34 19.15 -7.93
N ALA A 103 -1.11 20.12 -7.42
CA ALA A 103 -0.84 21.52 -7.68
C ALA A 103 0.51 21.96 -7.08
N ASP A 104 0.99 21.26 -6.06
CA ASP A 104 2.37 21.32 -5.60
C ASP A 104 3.27 20.45 -6.49
N GLU A 105 4.18 21.10 -7.22
CA GLU A 105 5.11 20.45 -8.17
C GLU A 105 6.09 19.47 -7.50
N SER A 106 6.19 19.48 -6.17
CA SER A 106 7.02 18.52 -5.44
C SER A 106 6.42 17.11 -5.38
N PHE A 107 5.12 16.96 -5.69
CA PHE A 107 4.48 15.65 -5.80
C PHE A 107 4.69 15.03 -7.18
N GLU A 108 5.21 13.81 -7.19
CA GLU A 108 5.24 12.94 -8.36
C GLU A 108 3.94 12.13 -8.43
N ARG A 109 3.15 12.31 -9.49
CA ARG A 109 1.92 11.54 -9.75
C ARG A 109 2.19 10.25 -10.50
N HIS A 110 1.55 9.16 -10.10
CA HIS A 110 1.61 7.91 -10.85
C HIS A 110 0.87 8.04 -12.19
N GLY A 111 1.48 7.58 -13.29
CA GLY A 111 0.95 7.79 -14.64
C GLY A 111 -0.36 7.07 -14.99
N LYS A 112 -0.88 6.19 -14.13
CA LYS A 112 -2.11 5.39 -14.40
C LYS A 112 -3.08 5.25 -13.24
N ALA A 113 -2.63 5.54 -12.02
CA ALA A 113 -3.39 5.34 -10.80
C ALA A 113 -3.47 6.68 -10.09
N TYR A 114 -4.53 6.89 -9.33
CA TYR A 114 -4.74 8.12 -8.59
C TYR A 114 -3.98 8.07 -7.26
N VAL A 115 -2.65 8.00 -7.39
CA VAL A 115 -1.69 7.99 -6.29
C VAL A 115 -0.54 8.94 -6.61
N ALA A 116 -0.07 9.67 -5.61
CA ALA A 116 1.08 10.56 -5.71
C ALA A 116 2.04 10.35 -4.54
N ILE A 117 3.30 10.73 -4.74
CA ILE A 117 4.33 10.67 -3.72
C ILE A 117 5.19 11.94 -3.74
N ARG A 118 5.57 12.39 -2.55
CA ARG A 118 6.61 13.39 -2.34
C ARG A 118 7.66 12.80 -1.42
N LEU A 119 8.92 12.89 -1.83
CA LEU A 119 10.06 12.39 -1.06
C LEU A 119 10.84 13.58 -0.52
N GLU A 120 11.05 13.58 0.79
CA GLU A 120 11.98 14.46 1.49
C GLU A 120 13.17 13.62 2.00
N GLU A 121 14.06 14.21 2.80
CA GLU A 121 15.32 13.58 3.20
C GLU A 121 15.12 12.26 3.96
N ASP A 122 14.18 12.24 4.92
CA ASP A 122 13.85 11.07 5.77
C ASP A 122 12.35 10.71 5.76
N THR A 123 11.54 11.45 5.00
CA THR A 123 10.08 11.39 5.03
C THR A 123 9.53 11.11 3.63
N ALA A 124 8.55 10.22 3.54
CA ALA A 124 7.77 10.02 2.32
C ALA A 124 6.29 10.31 2.57
N CYS A 125 5.75 11.28 1.83
CA CYS A 125 4.33 11.62 1.86
C CYS A 125 3.64 10.93 0.68
N LEU A 126 2.75 9.99 0.96
CA LEU A 126 1.98 9.27 -0.04
C LEU A 126 0.52 9.72 0.03
N VAL A 127 -0.04 10.06 -1.13
CA VAL A 127 -1.43 10.48 -1.25
C VAL A 127 -2.15 9.52 -2.18
N ILE A 128 -3.30 9.01 -1.72
CA ILE A 128 -4.25 8.30 -2.57
C ILE A 128 -5.53 9.14 -2.69
N ASP A 129 -6.10 9.14 -3.87
CA ASP A 129 -7.22 10.01 -4.20
C ASP A 129 -8.48 9.70 -3.36
N ASP A 130 -9.34 10.70 -3.16
CA ASP A 130 -10.55 10.53 -2.39
C ASP A 130 -11.62 9.70 -3.14
N ALA A 131 -11.58 9.73 -4.47
CA ALA A 131 -12.36 8.93 -5.41
C ALA A 131 -11.60 7.67 -5.89
N TRP A 132 -10.75 7.13 -5.02
CA TRP A 132 -9.96 5.92 -5.27
C TRP A 132 -10.76 4.75 -5.86
N VAL A 133 -10.09 3.95 -6.68
CA VAL A 133 -10.62 2.67 -7.19
C VAL A 133 -9.69 1.53 -6.81
N VAL A 134 -10.15 0.29 -7.01
CA VAL A 134 -9.37 -0.91 -6.66
C VAL A 134 -7.96 -0.93 -7.24
N ALA A 135 -7.78 -0.40 -8.47
CA ALA A 135 -6.47 -0.33 -9.10
C ALA A 135 -5.48 0.55 -8.33
N ASP A 136 -5.97 1.61 -7.69
CA ASP A 136 -5.15 2.55 -6.91
C ASP A 136 -4.63 1.88 -5.64
N PHE A 137 -5.44 1.03 -5.00
CA PHE A 137 -5.03 0.28 -3.80
C PHE A 137 -3.79 -0.56 -4.04
N TYR A 138 -3.74 -1.28 -5.15
CA TYR A 138 -2.60 -2.14 -5.45
C TYR A 138 -1.32 -1.35 -5.71
N VAL A 139 -1.42 -0.16 -6.31
CA VAL A 139 -0.27 0.73 -6.50
C VAL A 139 0.17 1.30 -5.15
N PHE A 140 -0.77 1.85 -4.37
CA PHE A 140 -0.51 2.43 -3.06
C PHE A 140 0.12 1.43 -2.09
N LEU A 141 -0.47 0.24 -1.94
CA LEU A 141 0.08 -0.83 -1.10
C LEU A 141 1.46 -1.30 -1.60
N GLY A 142 1.66 -1.32 -2.93
CA GLY A 142 2.96 -1.62 -3.53
C GLY A 142 4.03 -0.59 -3.18
N MET A 143 3.65 0.68 -2.99
CA MET A 143 4.56 1.73 -2.52
C MET A 143 4.89 1.57 -1.04
N LEU A 144 3.91 1.20 -0.20
CA LEU A 144 4.16 0.93 1.22
C LEU A 144 5.19 -0.20 1.42
N GLU A 145 5.18 -1.23 0.57
CA GLU A 145 6.16 -2.31 0.61
C GLU A 145 7.61 -1.83 0.36
N VAL A 146 7.81 -0.70 -0.34
CA VAL A 146 9.16 -0.14 -0.58
C VAL A 146 9.81 0.35 0.72
N PHE A 147 9.00 0.92 1.62
CA PHE A 147 9.47 1.54 2.87
C PHE A 147 9.33 0.62 4.09
N ARG A 148 8.81 -0.58 3.88
CA ARG A 148 8.35 -1.50 4.92
C ARG A 148 9.36 -1.75 6.05
N ASP A 149 10.62 -2.02 5.68
CA ASP A 149 11.63 -2.50 6.63
C ASP A 149 12.40 -1.36 7.33
N SER A 150 12.17 -0.10 6.94
CA SER A 150 12.92 1.06 7.43
C SER A 150 12.12 2.04 8.26
N VAL A 151 10.80 2.02 8.14
CA VAL A 151 9.90 3.01 8.74
C VAL A 151 9.72 2.79 10.23
N GLU A 152 9.86 3.89 10.96
CA GLU A 152 9.81 3.99 12.42
C GLU A 152 8.56 4.79 12.86
N THR A 153 8.16 5.80 12.07
CA THR A 153 6.99 6.63 12.35
C THR A 153 6.00 6.62 11.19
N VAL A 154 4.72 6.43 11.48
CA VAL A 154 3.65 6.48 10.47
C VAL A 154 2.51 7.38 10.93
N GLU A 155 2.19 8.34 10.09
CA GLU A 155 1.02 9.20 10.23
C GLU A 155 0.05 8.88 9.09
N MET A 156 -1.22 8.57 9.40
CA MET A 156 -2.17 8.15 8.36
C MET A 156 -3.61 8.56 8.65
N ASP A 157 -4.43 8.64 7.60
CA ASP A 157 -5.87 8.82 7.77
C ASP A 157 -6.56 7.46 8.06
N ALA A 158 -7.62 7.46 8.86
CA ALA A 158 -8.33 6.25 9.29
C ALA A 158 -8.79 5.31 8.15
N PRO A 159 -9.30 5.80 6.99
CA PRO A 159 -9.61 4.94 5.85
C PRO A 159 -8.39 4.21 5.29
N ILE A 160 -7.18 4.79 5.39
CA ILE A 160 -5.94 4.14 4.96
C ILE A 160 -5.53 3.07 5.96
N ALA A 161 -5.69 3.31 7.27
CA ALA A 161 -5.50 2.28 8.29
C ALA A 161 -6.38 1.05 8.00
N GLU A 162 -7.66 1.27 7.68
CA GLU A 162 -8.60 0.23 7.28
C GLU A 162 -8.12 -0.51 6.01
N LEU A 163 -7.68 0.22 4.98
CA LEU A 163 -7.15 -0.35 3.73
C LEU A 163 -5.92 -1.25 3.96
N ILE A 164 -5.00 -0.83 4.83
CA ILE A 164 -3.82 -1.63 5.16
C ILE A 164 -4.25 -2.93 5.81
N VAL A 165 -5.12 -2.87 6.83
CA VAL A 165 -5.56 -4.07 7.54
C VAL A 165 -6.33 -5.01 6.62
N ILE A 166 -7.30 -4.51 5.85
CA ILE A 166 -8.09 -5.36 4.95
C ILE A 166 -7.22 -6.02 3.89
N SER A 167 -6.15 -5.37 3.42
CA SER A 167 -5.21 -5.95 2.44
C SER A 167 -4.50 -7.21 2.96
N MET A 168 -4.44 -7.38 4.28
CA MET A 168 -3.84 -8.54 4.95
C MET A 168 -4.85 -9.66 5.26
N SER A 169 -6.15 -9.37 5.16
CA SER A 169 -7.25 -10.30 5.49
C SER A 169 -7.48 -11.38 4.42
N ASN A 170 -8.46 -12.27 4.64
CA ASN A 170 -8.94 -13.19 3.59
C ASN A 170 -9.99 -12.58 2.66
N ILE A 171 -10.37 -11.32 2.89
CA ILE A 171 -11.31 -10.58 2.05
C ILE A 171 -10.52 -9.96 0.90
N SER A 172 -11.04 -10.08 -0.33
CA SER A 172 -10.41 -9.42 -1.48
C SER A 172 -10.70 -7.93 -1.49
N LEU A 173 -9.76 -7.12 -1.99
CA LEU A 173 -9.92 -5.66 -2.07
C LEU A 173 -11.11 -5.26 -2.94
N GLU A 174 -11.46 -6.05 -3.96
CA GLU A 174 -12.66 -5.83 -4.79
C GLU A 174 -13.94 -5.97 -3.97
N ARG A 175 -14.01 -6.97 -3.08
CA ARG A 175 -15.18 -7.21 -2.23
C ARG A 175 -15.30 -6.12 -1.17
N TRP A 176 -14.18 -5.72 -0.57
CA TRP A 176 -14.15 -4.60 0.37
C TRP A 176 -14.54 -3.28 -0.31
N TYR A 177 -14.03 -3.02 -1.51
CA TYR A 177 -14.41 -1.82 -2.28
C TYR A 177 -15.91 -1.78 -2.58
N ALA A 178 -16.49 -2.90 -3.04
CA ALA A 178 -17.93 -2.99 -3.27
C ALA A 178 -18.73 -2.73 -1.98
N PHE A 179 -18.25 -3.23 -0.85
CA PHE A 179 -18.83 -2.95 0.46
C PHE A 179 -18.74 -1.46 0.83
N GLN A 180 -17.60 -0.79 0.62
CA GLN A 180 -17.46 0.66 0.80
C GLN A 180 -18.43 1.46 -0.09
N CYS A 181 -18.63 1.04 -1.35
CA CYS A 181 -19.61 1.65 -2.24
C CYS A 181 -21.05 1.51 -1.71
N ILE A 182 -21.39 0.34 -1.14
CA ILE A 182 -22.70 0.11 -0.53
C ILE A 182 -22.87 1.02 0.69
N LEU A 183 -21.90 1.10 1.59
CA LEU A 183 -21.96 1.99 2.74
C LEU A 183 -22.17 3.46 2.32
N LYS A 184 -21.41 3.93 1.33
CA LYS A 184 -21.55 5.30 0.80
C LYS A 184 -22.93 5.57 0.19
N ALA A 185 -23.55 4.58 -0.44
CA ALA A 185 -24.86 4.71 -1.07
C ALA A 185 -26.03 4.62 -0.07
N PHE A 186 -25.85 3.96 1.08
CA PHE A 186 -26.91 3.64 2.03
C PHE A 186 -26.57 4.05 3.47
N ASN A 187 -25.86 5.18 3.63
CA ASN A 187 -25.22 5.62 4.86
C ASN A 187 -26.13 5.62 6.10
N ASP A 188 -27.45 5.77 5.93
CA ASP A 188 -28.44 5.88 7.02
C ASP A 188 -29.24 4.59 7.31
N VAL A 189 -29.04 3.51 6.54
CA VAL A 189 -29.88 2.29 6.61
C VAL A 189 -29.15 1.11 7.24
N TYR A 190 -27.81 1.12 7.22
CA TYR A 190 -26.99 -0.06 7.50
C TYR A 190 -25.79 0.25 8.41
N GLU A 191 -26.03 0.93 9.53
CA GLU A 191 -24.99 1.21 10.53
C GLU A 191 -24.31 -0.06 11.09
N ASP A 192 -25.04 -1.19 11.12
CA ASP A 192 -24.56 -2.50 11.58
C ASP A 192 -24.21 -3.46 10.43
N LEU A 193 -24.01 -2.99 9.19
CA LEU A 193 -23.54 -3.86 8.12
C LEU A 193 -22.02 -4.03 8.23
N HIS A 194 -21.60 -5.25 8.58
CA HIS A 194 -20.19 -5.61 8.72
C HIS A 194 -19.75 -6.57 7.61
N LEU A 195 -18.48 -6.43 7.23
CA LEU A 195 -17.79 -7.38 6.36
C LEU A 195 -16.79 -8.14 7.22
N ASP A 196 -17.10 -9.39 7.53
CA ASP A 196 -16.33 -10.20 8.47
C ASP A 196 -15.40 -11.20 7.77
N SER A 197 -14.31 -11.53 8.47
CA SER A 197 -13.38 -12.58 8.08
C SER A 197 -12.99 -13.45 9.25
N GLY A 198 -12.85 -14.74 9.02
CA GLY A 198 -12.16 -15.62 9.97
C GLY A 198 -10.71 -15.20 10.17
N PHE A 199 -10.15 -15.53 11.34
CA PHE A 199 -8.75 -15.21 11.64
C PHE A 199 -7.79 -15.74 10.57
N ILE A 200 -6.87 -14.89 10.14
CA ILE A 200 -5.80 -15.31 9.23
C ILE A 200 -4.74 -16.11 9.99
N ALA A 201 -4.05 -17.00 9.27
CA ALA A 201 -2.87 -17.71 9.78
C ALA A 201 -1.78 -16.72 10.20
N ASP A 202 -0.88 -17.15 11.08
CA ASP A 202 0.23 -16.33 11.56
C ASP A 202 1.10 -15.81 10.39
N ARG A 203 1.50 -14.54 10.49
CA ARG A 203 2.30 -13.82 9.49
C ARG A 203 3.32 -12.92 10.16
N ASP A 204 4.36 -12.59 9.40
CA ASP A 204 5.34 -11.58 9.79
C ASP A 204 4.69 -10.20 9.88
N THR A 205 5.19 -9.40 10.82
CA THR A 205 4.79 -8.00 10.99
C THR A 205 5.09 -7.20 9.72
N PHE A 206 4.16 -6.33 9.34
CA PHE A 206 4.28 -5.47 8.18
C PHE A 206 5.37 -4.42 8.42
N TRP A 207 5.22 -3.57 9.44
CA TRP A 207 6.24 -2.61 9.85
C TRP A 207 6.95 -3.05 11.14
N PRO A 208 8.04 -3.84 11.03
CA PRO A 208 8.70 -4.43 12.20
C PRO A 208 9.44 -3.40 13.08
N LYS A 209 9.76 -2.21 12.54
CA LYS A 209 10.50 -1.15 13.25
C LYS A 209 9.63 0.03 13.68
N CYS A 210 8.35 0.00 13.35
CA CYS A 210 7.45 1.10 13.66
C CYS A 210 7.24 1.20 15.18
N SER A 211 7.60 2.35 15.75
CA SER A 211 7.47 2.70 17.16
C SER A 211 6.35 3.74 17.39
N ASP A 212 6.00 4.50 16.35
CA ASP A 212 5.09 5.63 16.47
C ASP A 212 4.04 5.62 15.37
N ILE A 213 2.77 5.52 15.76
CA ILE A 213 1.64 5.60 14.83
C ILE A 213 0.68 6.70 15.27
N VAL A 214 0.36 7.60 14.35
CA VAL A 214 -0.70 8.60 14.50
C VAL A 214 -1.77 8.33 13.44
N ILE A 215 -3.02 8.16 13.88
CA ILE A 215 -4.16 7.98 12.98
C ILE A 215 -5.08 9.19 13.12
N HIS A 216 -5.27 9.90 12.01
CA HIS A 216 -6.19 11.02 11.88
C HIS A 216 -7.56 10.51 11.46
N ALA A 217 -8.60 10.99 12.14
CA ALA A 217 -9.98 10.63 11.83
C ALA A 217 -10.91 11.84 11.95
N THR A 218 -11.92 11.88 11.10
CA THR A 218 -13.11 12.69 11.35
C THR A 218 -14.22 11.84 11.97
N LYS A 219 -15.29 12.47 12.50
CA LYS A 219 -16.48 11.76 12.99
C LYS A 219 -17.03 10.79 11.94
N ALA A 220 -17.09 11.23 10.69
CA ALA A 220 -17.57 10.43 9.56
C ALA A 220 -16.67 9.22 9.25
N GLN A 221 -15.39 9.29 9.62
CA GLN A 221 -14.42 8.21 9.41
C GLN A 221 -14.27 7.28 10.61
N ALA A 222 -14.87 7.58 11.76
CA ALA A 222 -14.75 6.77 12.97
C ALA A 222 -15.12 5.29 12.73
N ALA A 223 -16.13 5.02 11.89
CA ALA A 223 -16.54 3.67 11.54
C ALA A 223 -15.44 2.85 10.83
N ALA A 224 -14.50 3.48 10.12
CA ALA A 224 -13.34 2.80 9.54
C ALA A 224 -12.46 2.16 10.61
N LEU A 225 -12.31 2.83 11.76
CA LEU A 225 -11.53 2.31 12.90
C LEU A 225 -12.19 1.09 13.54
N GLY A 226 -13.51 1.11 13.72
CA GLY A 226 -14.20 -0.01 14.38
C GLY A 226 -14.23 -1.27 13.51
N ARG A 227 -14.43 -1.14 12.19
CA ARG A 227 -14.48 -2.26 11.24
C ARG A 227 -13.18 -3.05 11.13
N ILE A 228 -12.04 -2.45 11.48
CA ILE A 228 -10.74 -3.12 11.50
C ILE A 228 -10.77 -4.42 12.34
N LEU A 229 -11.56 -4.44 13.41
CA LEU A 229 -11.72 -5.62 14.27
C LEU A 229 -12.35 -6.82 13.55
N ASP A 230 -13.16 -6.57 12.52
CA ASP A 230 -13.95 -7.60 11.82
C ASP A 230 -13.13 -8.36 10.76
N TYR A 231 -11.94 -7.88 10.41
CA TYR A 231 -11.15 -8.40 9.28
C TYR A 231 -10.28 -9.62 9.65
N GLY A 232 -10.33 -10.09 10.89
CA GLY A 232 -9.60 -11.28 11.32
C GLY A 232 -8.07 -11.12 11.29
N VAL A 233 -7.57 -9.89 11.21
CA VAL A 233 -6.14 -9.53 11.20
C VAL A 233 -5.75 -9.03 12.58
N LYS A 234 -4.74 -9.63 13.20
CA LYS A 234 -4.22 -9.16 14.50
C LYS A 234 -3.36 -7.90 14.30
N SER A 235 -3.40 -6.94 15.22
CA SER A 235 -2.54 -5.74 15.20
C SER A 235 -1.05 -6.06 15.11
N GLY A 236 -0.60 -7.15 15.73
CA GLY A 236 0.77 -7.65 15.66
C GLY A 236 1.28 -7.97 14.23
N TYR A 237 0.36 -8.16 13.28
CA TYR A 237 0.73 -8.32 11.87
C TYR A 237 0.95 -6.99 11.17
N VAL A 238 0.43 -5.87 11.68
CA VAL A 238 0.66 -4.54 11.11
C VAL A 238 1.93 -3.93 11.71
N PHE A 239 2.07 -3.97 13.04
CA PHE A 239 3.19 -3.40 13.78
C PHE A 239 3.56 -4.27 14.98
N ASP A 240 4.82 -4.21 15.42
CA ASP A 240 5.25 -4.97 16.61
C ASP A 240 4.81 -4.23 17.88
N ARG A 241 3.97 -4.90 18.65
CA ARG A 241 3.41 -4.39 19.91
C ARG A 241 4.47 -4.18 21.00
N ARG A 242 5.62 -4.84 20.86
CA ARG A 242 6.73 -4.76 21.82
C ARG A 242 7.59 -3.52 21.62
N THR A 243 7.69 -3.02 20.40
CA THR A 243 8.55 -1.88 20.02
C THR A 243 7.77 -0.58 19.90
N MET A 244 6.44 -0.64 19.93
CA MET A 244 5.62 0.56 19.84
C MET A 244 5.70 1.39 21.12
N ASP A 245 6.06 2.65 20.96
CA ASP A 245 6.14 3.65 22.02
C ASP A 245 4.85 4.48 22.06
N HIS A 246 4.32 4.87 20.90
CA HIS A 246 3.12 5.70 20.81
C HIS A 246 2.14 5.22 19.73
N LEU A 247 0.87 5.06 20.11
CA LEU A 247 -0.27 4.88 19.22
C LEU A 247 -1.33 5.93 19.54
N ARG A 248 -1.43 6.95 18.70
CA ARG A 248 -2.32 8.09 18.88
C ARG A 248 -3.47 8.07 17.88
N LEU A 249 -4.68 8.32 18.37
CA LEU A 249 -5.83 8.70 17.54
C LEU A 249 -6.08 10.20 17.68
N GLU A 250 -6.03 10.94 16.57
CA GLU A 250 -6.36 12.36 16.55
C GLU A 250 -7.69 12.56 15.79
N PHE A 251 -8.68 13.13 16.49
CA PHE A 251 -9.94 13.51 15.87
C PHE A 251 -9.96 15.00 15.53
N GLU A 252 -10.21 15.32 14.27
CA GLU A 252 -10.16 16.70 13.76
C GLU A 252 -11.41 17.53 14.08
N ASP A 253 -12.58 16.89 14.14
CA ASP A 253 -13.89 17.55 14.19
C ASP A 253 -14.75 17.08 15.39
N LEU A 254 -14.15 16.44 16.39
CA LEU A 254 -14.83 15.90 17.57
C LEU A 254 -14.40 16.61 18.85
N GLU A 255 -15.38 17.01 19.65
CA GLU A 255 -15.20 17.65 20.95
C GLU A 255 -15.45 16.61 22.05
N GLY A 256 -14.42 15.82 22.38
CA GLY A 256 -14.48 14.85 23.47
C GLY A 256 -15.33 13.59 23.20
N PHE A 257 -15.75 12.93 24.29
CA PHE A 257 -16.41 11.61 24.27
C PHE A 257 -17.94 11.68 24.41
N ASP A 258 -18.58 12.78 24.00
CA ASP A 258 -20.04 12.91 24.16
C ASP A 258 -20.84 12.02 23.19
N ASP A 259 -20.23 11.68 22.04
CA ASP A 259 -20.85 10.85 21.02
C ASP A 259 -20.67 9.35 21.31
N LYS A 260 -21.75 8.71 21.79
CA LYS A 260 -21.75 7.27 22.11
C LYS A 260 -21.47 6.38 20.90
N ALA A 261 -21.89 6.77 19.69
CA ALA A 261 -21.69 5.98 18.50
C ALA A 261 -20.20 5.97 18.11
N ILE A 262 -19.53 7.12 18.19
CA ILE A 262 -18.09 7.23 17.93
C ILE A 262 -17.29 6.52 19.02
N ASN A 263 -17.67 6.67 20.29
CA ASN A 263 -17.02 5.96 21.39
C ASN A 263 -17.04 4.44 21.22
N LYS A 264 -18.14 3.88 20.67
CA LYS A 264 -18.22 2.45 20.32
C LYS A 264 -17.17 2.08 19.27
N GLN A 265 -16.98 2.90 18.23
CA GLN A 265 -15.96 2.65 17.20
C GLN A 265 -14.53 2.75 17.76
N ILE A 266 -14.26 3.76 18.58
CA ILE A 266 -12.98 3.92 19.30
C ILE A 266 -12.72 2.69 20.17
N TYR A 267 -13.74 2.22 20.91
CA TYR A 267 -13.63 1.03 21.74
C TYR A 267 -13.30 -0.23 20.92
N TYR A 268 -13.92 -0.42 19.75
CA TYR A 268 -13.60 -1.56 18.88
C TYR A 268 -12.17 -1.50 18.34
N PHE A 269 -11.71 -0.33 17.91
CA PHE A 269 -10.32 -0.15 17.52
C PHE A 269 -9.36 -0.41 18.69
N ARG A 270 -9.71 0.09 19.88
CA ARG A 270 -8.99 -0.12 21.12
C ARG A 270 -8.88 -1.61 21.49
N CYS A 271 -9.93 -2.40 21.25
CA CYS A 271 -9.92 -3.86 21.40
C CYS A 271 -8.99 -4.53 20.37
N TRP A 272 -9.04 -4.11 19.12
CA TRP A 272 -8.21 -4.67 18.05
C TRP A 272 -6.72 -4.45 18.27
N THR A 273 -6.32 -3.25 18.68
CA THR A 273 -4.92 -2.93 19.00
C THR A 273 -4.39 -3.77 20.16
N GLY A 274 -5.28 -4.27 21.03
CA GLY A 274 -4.93 -5.00 22.24
C GLY A 274 -4.46 -4.07 23.36
N SER A 275 -4.97 -2.83 23.37
CA SER A 275 -4.58 -1.75 24.29
C SER A 275 -4.87 -2.00 25.78
N LEU A 276 -5.52 -3.10 26.16
CA LEU A 276 -5.64 -3.51 27.57
C LEU A 276 -4.27 -3.77 28.24
N GLY A 277 -3.16 -3.66 27.49
CA GLY A 277 -1.78 -3.63 28.02
C GLY A 277 -0.96 -2.40 27.57
N TRP A 278 -1.62 -1.29 27.22
CA TRP A 278 -1.01 -0.08 26.62
C TRP A 278 -1.51 1.19 27.31
N ASP A 279 -1.32 1.29 28.61
CA ASP A 279 -1.93 2.37 29.38
C ASP A 279 -1.42 3.76 28.95
N HIS A 280 -0.11 4.01 29.04
CA HIS A 280 0.47 5.33 28.72
C HIS A 280 0.86 5.52 27.25
N ARG A 281 0.81 4.45 26.45
CA ARG A 281 1.27 4.42 25.06
C ARG A 281 0.14 4.64 24.05
N TYR A 282 -1.11 4.56 24.51
CA TYR A 282 -2.29 4.81 23.70
C TYR A 282 -2.90 6.15 24.08
N GLU A 283 -3.08 7.03 23.10
CA GLU A 283 -3.57 8.39 23.34
C GLU A 283 -4.72 8.72 22.39
N ILE A 284 -5.72 9.45 22.87
CA ILE A 284 -6.78 10.02 22.03
C ILE A 284 -6.76 11.53 22.23
N VAL A 285 -6.59 12.25 21.12
CA VAL A 285 -6.57 13.72 21.08
C VAL A 285 -7.79 14.22 20.32
N PHE A 286 -8.45 15.21 20.88
CA PHE A 286 -9.59 15.90 20.27
C PHE A 286 -9.16 17.31 19.89
N ASN A 287 -9.12 17.62 18.60
CA ASN A 287 -8.82 18.96 18.14
C ASN A 287 -10.10 19.81 18.19
N GLN A 288 -10.10 20.81 19.07
CA GLN A 288 -11.08 21.90 19.01
C GLN A 288 -10.75 22.77 17.79
N ASN A 289 -11.77 23.18 17.04
CA ASN A 289 -11.63 24.18 15.96
C ASN A 289 -11.15 25.57 16.43
N ASN A 290 -10.61 25.70 17.66
CA ASN A 290 -9.80 26.83 18.13
C ASN A 290 -8.88 26.41 19.31
N SER A 291 -7.58 26.28 19.03
CA SER A 291 -6.43 26.61 19.91
C SER A 291 -6.23 25.94 21.29
N THR A 292 -6.97 24.91 21.69
CA THR A 292 -6.65 24.13 22.90
C THR A 292 -6.77 22.64 22.67
N LYS A 293 -5.62 21.95 22.54
CA LYS A 293 -5.55 20.48 22.52
C LYS A 293 -5.95 19.97 23.91
N GLN A 294 -6.99 19.15 23.97
CA GLN A 294 -7.37 18.45 25.19
C GLN A 294 -6.82 17.03 25.09
N GLU A 295 -5.70 16.79 25.78
CA GLU A 295 -5.07 15.47 25.90
C GLU A 295 -5.86 14.64 26.92
N CYS A 296 -6.38 13.50 26.49
CA CYS A 296 -7.07 12.56 27.37
C CYS A 296 -6.25 11.27 27.43
N HIS A 297 -5.52 11.09 28.52
CA HIS A 297 -4.98 9.77 28.88
C HIS A 297 -6.14 8.90 29.38
N VAL A 298 -6.33 7.71 28.79
CA VAL A 298 -7.43 6.78 29.12
C VAL A 298 -6.91 5.49 29.74
#